data_AF-A0A412X6J8-F1
#
_entry.id   AF-A0A412X6J8-F1
#
_cell.length_a   1.000
_cell.length_b   1.000
_cell.length_c   1.000
_cell.angle_alpha   90.00
_cell.angle_beta   90.00
_cell.angle_gamma   90.00
#
_symmetry.space_group_name_H-M   'P 1'
#
loop_
_entity.id
_entity.type
_entity.pdbx_description
1 polymer ?
#
loop_
_entity_poly.entity_id
_entity_poly.type
_entity_poly.pdbx_seq_one_letter_code
_entity_poly.pdbx_strand_id
1 'polypeptide(L)'
;MLELREITAAYEVWQAAGLKPNWGSEDAKKTIERQTLERYKYTDIEMWGDTVDYIADNNKYWPTWADINNTLSILRQNKIGAEKKAIERNSKAANEFVKKLFADLAAGKTFGELRQPVSDKVRAAAKRIFPDADDSFIKRNYNDISFIADVERKCAECINTVDCPYSGHQPFLRVDEESGFTYVVADRERCYKYHPLVPDVVPKRSACRQGELAKV
;
A
#
# COMPACT_ATOMS: atom_id res chain seq x y z
N MET A 1 -17.54 -1.06 0.05
CA MET A 1 -18.90 -1.65 0.08
C MET A 1 -19.31 -1.81 -1.36
N LEU A 2 -19.87 -2.96 -1.74
CA LEU A 2 -20.32 -3.15 -3.13
C LEU A 2 -21.50 -2.22 -3.42
N GLU A 3 -21.58 -1.76 -4.66
CA GLU A 3 -22.74 -1.09 -5.23
C GLU A 3 -23.36 -1.99 -6.32
N LEU A 4 -24.49 -1.55 -6.87
CA LEU A 4 -25.20 -2.33 -7.88
C LEU A 4 -24.33 -2.54 -9.14
N ARG A 5 -23.47 -1.58 -9.48
CA ARG A 5 -22.60 -1.65 -10.66
C ARG A 5 -21.60 -2.81 -10.58
N GLU A 6 -21.06 -3.13 -9.40
CA GLU A 6 -20.15 -4.28 -9.22
C GLU A 6 -20.89 -5.61 -9.37
N ILE A 7 -22.19 -5.65 -9.03
CA ILE A 7 -23.03 -6.83 -9.25
C ILE A 7 -23.36 -6.99 -10.75
N THR A 8 -23.72 -5.91 -11.43
CA THR A 8 -23.99 -5.94 -12.87
C THR A 8 -22.75 -6.34 -13.66
N ALA A 9 -21.58 -5.79 -13.33
CA ALA A 9 -20.32 -6.16 -13.96
C ALA A 9 -20.00 -7.66 -13.77
N ALA A 10 -20.25 -8.21 -12.58
CA ALA A 10 -20.08 -9.65 -12.34
C ALA A 10 -20.94 -10.50 -13.29
N TYR A 11 -22.18 -10.08 -13.54
CA TYR A 11 -23.11 -10.80 -14.39
C TYR A 11 -22.66 -10.73 -15.86
N GLU A 12 -22.13 -9.59 -16.30
CA GLU A 12 -21.54 -9.43 -17.62
C GLU A 12 -20.31 -10.34 -17.82
N VAL A 13 -19.45 -10.44 -16.81
CA VAL A 13 -18.28 -11.35 -16.83
C VAL A 13 -18.71 -12.81 -16.95
N TRP A 14 -19.67 -13.24 -16.13
CA TRP A 14 -20.19 -14.61 -16.20
C TRP A 14 -20.85 -14.94 -17.53
N GLN A 15 -21.58 -14.00 -18.10
CA GLN A 15 -22.18 -14.15 -19.42
C GLN A 15 -21.11 -14.23 -20.52
N ALA A 16 -20.08 -13.40 -20.45
CA ALA A 16 -18.92 -13.45 -21.35
C ALA A 16 -18.14 -14.77 -21.23
N ALA A 17 -18.09 -15.36 -20.04
CA ALA A 17 -17.54 -16.70 -19.80
C ALA A 17 -18.43 -17.85 -20.32
N GLY A 18 -19.58 -17.53 -20.95
CA GLY A 18 -20.49 -18.51 -21.53
C GLY A 18 -21.48 -19.12 -20.54
N LEU A 19 -21.58 -18.59 -19.31
CA LEU A 19 -22.58 -19.02 -18.34
C LEU A 19 -23.96 -18.50 -18.76
N LYS A 20 -24.95 -19.40 -18.79
CA LYS A 20 -26.29 -19.07 -19.28
C LYS A 20 -27.20 -18.60 -18.15
N PRO A 21 -27.68 -17.35 -18.16
CA PRO A 21 -28.56 -16.81 -17.13
C PRO A 21 -29.79 -17.67 -16.87
N ASN A 22 -30.28 -17.65 -15.62
CA ASN A 22 -31.46 -18.38 -15.20
C ASN A 22 -32.73 -17.51 -15.10
N TRP A 23 -32.68 -16.24 -15.50
CA TRP A 23 -33.83 -15.35 -15.51
C TRP A 23 -34.47 -15.24 -16.90
N GLY A 24 -35.80 -15.22 -16.94
CA GLY A 24 -36.58 -15.13 -18.17
C GLY A 24 -36.94 -13.72 -18.63
N SER A 25 -36.61 -12.69 -17.85
CA SER A 25 -36.93 -11.29 -18.16
C SER A 25 -35.95 -10.30 -17.53
N GLU A 26 -35.92 -9.08 -18.08
CA GLU A 26 -35.07 -7.99 -17.57
C GLU A 26 -35.49 -7.52 -16.17
N ASP A 27 -36.78 -7.58 -15.84
CA ASP A 27 -37.26 -7.24 -14.50
C ASP A 27 -36.86 -8.30 -13.45
N ALA A 28 -36.84 -9.57 -13.86
CA ALA A 28 -36.31 -10.64 -13.02
C ALA A 28 -34.80 -10.46 -12.78
N LYS A 29 -34.03 -10.08 -13.81
CA LYS A 29 -32.60 -9.74 -13.68
C LYS A 29 -32.37 -8.66 -12.61
N LYS A 30 -33.03 -7.51 -12.75
CA LYS A 30 -32.88 -6.38 -11.81
C LYS A 30 -33.22 -6.77 -10.36
N THR A 31 -34.22 -7.63 -10.19
CA THR A 31 -34.62 -8.14 -8.87
C THR A 31 -33.52 -9.01 -8.27
N ILE A 32 -32.97 -9.93 -9.05
CA ILE A 32 -31.89 -10.83 -8.61
C ILE A 32 -30.60 -10.04 -8.33
N GLU A 33 -30.25 -9.05 -9.15
CA GLU A 33 -29.09 -8.18 -8.91
C GLU A 33 -29.22 -7.43 -7.58
N ARG A 34 -30.39 -6.86 -7.28
CA ARG A 34 -30.64 -6.19 -5.98
C ARG A 34 -30.55 -7.15 -4.80
N GLN A 35 -31.09 -8.36 -4.94
CA GLN A 35 -30.99 -9.39 -3.89
C GLN A 35 -29.54 -9.83 -3.68
N THR A 36 -28.76 -9.93 -4.76
CA THR A 36 -27.34 -10.26 -4.71
C THR A 36 -26.57 -9.13 -4.02
N LEU A 37 -26.84 -7.87 -4.37
CA LEU A 37 -26.26 -6.72 -3.70
C LEU A 37 -26.56 -6.76 -2.19
N GLU A 38 -27.82 -6.94 -1.79
CA GLU A 38 -28.19 -6.92 -0.38
C GLU A 38 -27.48 -8.02 0.44
N ARG A 39 -27.29 -9.20 -0.16
CA ARG A 39 -26.56 -10.32 0.46
C ARG A 39 -25.06 -10.06 0.59
N TYR A 40 -24.46 -9.40 -0.40
CA TYR A 40 -23.00 -9.30 -0.52
C TYR A 40 -22.45 -7.89 -0.35
N LYS A 41 -23.28 -6.88 -0.02
CA LYS A 41 -22.88 -5.46 0.06
C LYS A 41 -21.64 -5.21 0.94
N TYR A 42 -21.48 -5.97 2.01
CA TYR A 42 -20.35 -5.84 2.93
C TYR A 42 -19.13 -6.69 2.55
N THR A 43 -19.17 -7.38 1.42
CA THR A 43 -17.99 -8.06 0.87
C THR A 43 -17.01 -7.01 0.37
N ASP A 44 -15.74 -7.24 0.67
CA ASP A 44 -14.65 -6.43 0.14
C ASP A 44 -14.61 -6.50 -1.39
N ILE A 45 -14.24 -5.40 -2.04
CA ILE A 45 -14.29 -5.27 -3.51
C ILE A 45 -13.29 -6.22 -4.17
N GLU A 46 -12.08 -6.34 -3.64
CA GLU A 46 -11.07 -7.27 -4.18
C GLU A 46 -11.54 -8.72 -4.04
N MET A 47 -12.03 -9.09 -2.85
CA MET A 47 -12.58 -10.42 -2.61
C MET A 47 -13.79 -10.74 -3.51
N TRP A 48 -14.62 -9.74 -3.83
CA TRP A 48 -15.72 -9.89 -4.77
C TRP A 48 -15.19 -10.12 -6.18
N GLY A 49 -14.22 -9.33 -6.64
CA GLY A 49 -13.55 -9.52 -7.94
C GLY A 49 -12.97 -10.93 -8.09
N ASP A 50 -12.18 -11.37 -7.13
CA ASP A 50 -11.60 -12.73 -7.12
C ASP A 50 -12.68 -13.82 -7.18
N THR A 51 -13.82 -13.59 -6.52
CA THR A 51 -14.96 -14.52 -6.54
C THR A 51 -15.61 -14.58 -7.91
N VAL A 52 -15.78 -13.43 -8.56
CA VAL A 52 -16.35 -13.32 -9.90
C VAL A 52 -15.49 -14.09 -10.89
N ASP A 53 -14.18 -13.86 -10.88
CA ASP A 53 -13.22 -14.50 -11.78
C ASP A 53 -13.17 -16.02 -11.54
N TYR A 54 -13.09 -16.43 -10.27
CA TYR A 54 -13.09 -17.85 -9.92
C TYR A 54 -14.35 -18.55 -10.45
N ILE A 55 -15.53 -17.94 -10.32
CA ILE A 55 -16.77 -18.51 -10.83
C ILE A 55 -16.75 -18.57 -12.37
N ALA A 56 -16.29 -17.51 -13.03
CA ALA A 56 -16.19 -17.47 -14.49
C ALA A 56 -15.34 -18.62 -15.03
N ASP A 57 -14.22 -18.93 -14.37
CA ASP A 57 -13.27 -19.95 -14.80
C ASP A 57 -13.71 -21.39 -14.44
N ASN A 58 -14.44 -21.56 -13.34
CA ASN A 58 -14.67 -22.90 -12.76
C ASN A 58 -16.12 -23.40 -12.90
N ASN A 59 -17.11 -22.52 -13.05
CA ASN A 59 -18.50 -22.96 -13.16
C ASN A 59 -18.86 -23.34 -14.59
N LYS A 60 -19.80 -24.29 -14.72
CA LYS A 60 -20.40 -24.71 -16.01
C LYS A 60 -21.81 -24.18 -16.21
N TYR A 61 -22.38 -23.56 -15.19
CA TYR A 61 -23.75 -23.08 -15.12
C TYR A 61 -23.78 -21.74 -14.38
N TRP A 62 -24.89 -21.02 -14.52
CA TRP A 62 -25.06 -19.74 -13.84
C TRP A 62 -24.92 -19.89 -12.32
N PRO A 63 -24.05 -19.12 -11.66
CA PRO A 63 -23.79 -19.32 -10.25
C PRO A 63 -25.04 -19.12 -9.40
N THR A 64 -25.25 -20.05 -8.49
CA THR A 64 -26.20 -19.91 -7.39
C THR A 64 -25.54 -19.15 -6.24
N TRP A 65 -26.35 -18.66 -5.28
CA TRP A 65 -25.80 -18.09 -4.04
C TRP A 65 -24.95 -19.09 -3.25
N ALA A 66 -25.21 -20.39 -3.37
CA ALA A 66 -24.39 -21.42 -2.73
C ALA A 66 -22.99 -21.48 -3.36
N ASP A 67 -22.90 -21.39 -4.69
CA ASP A 67 -21.61 -21.38 -5.40
C ASP A 67 -20.79 -20.13 -5.04
N ILE A 68 -21.44 -18.96 -4.95
CA ILE A 68 -20.82 -17.70 -4.51
C ILE A 68 -20.29 -17.83 -3.07
N ASN A 69 -21.12 -18.35 -2.15
CA ASN A 69 -20.71 -18.53 -0.75
C ASN A 69 -19.56 -19.52 -0.60
N ASN A 70 -19.58 -20.63 -1.34
CA ASN A 70 -18.52 -21.62 -1.32
C ASN A 70 -17.21 -21.03 -1.84
N THR A 71 -17.26 -20.29 -2.95
CA THR A 71 -16.10 -19.62 -3.54
C THR A 71 -15.50 -18.60 -2.57
N LEU A 72 -16.33 -17.73 -1.98
CA LEU A 72 -15.90 -16.78 -0.96
C LEU A 72 -15.22 -17.48 0.23
N SER A 73 -15.75 -18.63 0.66
CA SER A 73 -15.15 -19.43 1.74
C SER A 73 -13.77 -19.97 1.36
N ILE A 74 -13.64 -20.54 0.17
CA ILE A 74 -12.37 -21.08 -0.36
C ILE A 74 -11.32 -19.96 -0.44
N LEU A 75 -11.67 -18.82 -1.04
CA LEU A 75 -10.75 -17.70 -1.21
C LEU A 75 -10.31 -17.11 0.12
N ARG A 76 -11.22 -16.96 1.09
CA ARG A 76 -10.89 -16.54 2.45
C ARG A 76 -9.93 -17.51 3.13
N GLN A 77 -10.16 -18.81 3.03
CA GLN A 77 -9.28 -19.82 3.61
C GLN A 77 -7.87 -19.79 2.98
N ASN A 78 -7.79 -19.61 1.66
CA ASN A 78 -6.52 -19.48 0.96
C ASN A 78 -5.74 -18.24 1.41
N LYS A 79 -6.41 -17.09 1.54
CA LYS A 79 -5.80 -15.84 2.04
C LYS A 79 -5.28 -16.00 3.47
N ILE A 80 -6.09 -16.56 4.36
CA ILE A 80 -5.68 -16.87 5.75
C ILE A 80 -4.48 -17.82 5.77
N GLY A 81 -4.46 -18.85 4.91
CA GLY A 81 -3.35 -19.78 4.80
C GLY A 81 -2.05 -19.12 4.32
N ALA A 82 -2.14 -18.24 3.34
CA ALA A 82 -0.99 -17.48 2.83
C ALA A 82 -0.45 -16.51 3.88
N GLU A 83 -1.32 -15.78 4.58
CA GLU A 83 -0.94 -14.87 5.66
C GLU A 83 -0.27 -15.61 6.82
N LYS A 84 -0.82 -16.76 7.25
CA LYS A 84 -0.19 -17.61 8.28
C LYS A 84 1.21 -18.06 7.87
N LYS A 85 1.40 -18.51 6.63
CA LYS A 85 2.73 -18.90 6.11
C LYS A 85 3.70 -17.73 6.07
N ALA A 86 3.23 -16.53 5.73
CA ALA A 86 4.06 -15.31 5.74
C ALA A 86 4.48 -14.94 7.17
N ILE A 87 3.55 -14.98 8.13
CA ILE A 87 3.83 -14.74 9.55
C ILE A 87 4.84 -15.76 10.09
N GLU A 88 4.68 -17.04 9.76
CA GLU A 88 5.59 -18.09 10.20
C GLU A 88 7.02 -17.90 9.65
N ARG A 89 7.16 -17.55 8.36
CA ARG A 89 8.45 -17.22 7.75
C ARG A 89 9.10 -16.02 8.43
N ASN A 90 8.34 -14.95 8.67
CA ASN A 90 8.83 -13.75 9.33
C ASN A 90 9.23 -14.03 10.79
N SER A 91 8.44 -14.85 11.50
CA SER A 91 8.76 -15.29 12.87
C SER A 91 10.04 -16.14 12.90
N LYS A 92 10.22 -17.06 11.94
CA LYS A 92 11.44 -17.86 11.85
C LYS A 92 12.67 -16.99 11.57
N ALA A 93 12.58 -16.06 10.63
CA ALA A 93 13.67 -15.12 10.32
C ALA A 93 14.01 -14.21 11.52
N ALA A 94 12.99 -13.70 12.23
CA ALA A 94 13.19 -12.93 13.45
C ALA A 94 13.83 -13.76 14.56
N ASN A 95 13.39 -15.00 14.76
CA ASN A 95 13.97 -15.91 15.76
C ASN A 95 15.43 -16.26 15.43
N GLU A 96 15.77 -16.47 14.16
CA GLU A 96 17.15 -16.70 13.72
C GLU A 96 18.02 -15.46 13.94
N PHE A 97 17.50 -14.26 13.64
CA PHE A 97 18.18 -12.99 13.93
C PHE A 97 18.44 -12.82 15.42
N VAL A 98 17.44 -13.05 16.27
CA VAL A 98 17.57 -12.94 17.73
C VAL A 98 18.58 -13.96 18.28
N LYS A 99 18.55 -15.21 17.83
CA LYS A 99 19.54 -16.23 18.22
C LYS A 99 20.96 -15.81 17.85
N LYS A 100 21.16 -15.30 16.65
CA LYS A 100 22.46 -14.81 16.19
C LYS A 100 22.93 -13.59 17.01
N LEU A 101 22.03 -12.66 17.30
CA LEU A 101 22.32 -11.50 18.14
C LEU A 101 22.79 -11.91 19.54
N PHE A 102 22.12 -12.86 20.19
CA PHE A 102 22.54 -13.39 21.49
C PHE A 102 23.90 -14.09 21.42
N ALA A 103 24.16 -14.87 20.37
CA ALA A 103 25.45 -15.52 20.18
C ALA A 103 26.58 -14.51 19.96
N ASP A 104 26.33 -13.46 19.17
CA ASP A 104 27.27 -12.39 18.88
C ASP A 104 27.56 -11.53 20.13
N LEU A 105 26.54 -11.24 20.95
CA LEU A 105 26.71 -10.58 22.25
C LEU A 105 27.48 -11.45 23.24
N ALA A 106 27.20 -12.76 23.31
CA ALA A 106 27.95 -13.69 24.14
C ALA A 106 29.41 -13.83 23.71
N ALA A 107 29.70 -13.65 22.41
CA ALA A 107 31.05 -13.59 21.86
C ALA A 107 31.76 -12.24 22.10
N GLY A 108 31.12 -11.29 22.80
CA GLY A 108 31.71 -10.01 23.15
C GLY A 108 31.76 -8.99 22.02
N LYS A 109 31.00 -9.20 20.93
CA LYS A 109 30.93 -8.22 19.84
C LYS A 109 30.30 -6.92 20.32
N THR A 110 30.90 -5.81 19.92
CA THR A 110 30.39 -4.47 20.21
C THR A 110 29.15 -4.17 19.36
N PHE A 111 28.31 -3.23 19.82
CA PHE A 111 27.16 -2.75 19.03
C PHE A 111 27.55 -2.22 17.64
N GLY A 112 28.78 -1.72 17.48
CA GLY A 112 29.32 -1.30 16.18
C GLY A 112 29.52 -2.46 15.20
N GLU A 113 29.92 -3.63 15.71
CA GLU A 113 30.11 -4.87 14.93
C GLU A 113 28.80 -5.62 14.69
N LEU A 114 27.79 -5.37 15.51
CA LEU A 114 26.42 -5.89 15.36
C LEU A 114 25.58 -5.10 14.35
N ARG A 115 25.97 -3.85 14.03
CA ARG A 115 25.29 -3.07 13.00
C ARG A 115 25.42 -3.78 11.66
N GLN A 116 24.28 -3.99 11.01
CA GLN A 116 24.27 -4.53 9.66
C GLN A 116 25.09 -3.62 8.73
N PRO A 117 25.86 -4.19 7.79
CA PRO A 117 26.55 -3.40 6.79
C PRO A 117 25.54 -2.56 6.02
N VAL A 118 25.93 -1.32 5.70
CA VAL A 118 25.10 -0.44 4.89
C VAL A 118 24.89 -1.09 3.52
N SER A 119 23.63 -1.38 3.18
CA SER A 119 23.26 -1.94 1.88
C SER A 119 23.58 -0.99 0.73
N ASP A 120 23.87 -1.54 -0.45
CA ASP A 120 24.18 -0.74 -1.65
C ASP A 120 23.05 0.21 -2.03
N LYS A 121 21.79 -0.21 -1.79
CA LYS A 121 20.61 0.63 -1.97
C LYS A 121 20.68 1.89 -1.09
N VAL A 122 21.04 1.74 0.17
CA VAL A 122 21.16 2.87 1.11
C VAL A 122 22.35 3.74 0.76
N ARG A 123 23.47 3.17 0.30
CA ARG A 123 24.62 3.95 -0.20
C ARG A 123 24.25 4.79 -1.43
N ALA A 124 23.56 4.19 -2.40
CA ALA A 124 23.10 4.89 -3.59
C ALA A 124 22.12 6.02 -3.25
N ALA A 125 21.16 5.77 -2.35
CA ALA A 125 20.24 6.79 -1.88
C ALA A 125 20.97 7.92 -1.14
N ALA A 126 21.91 7.59 -0.25
CA ALA A 126 22.70 8.57 0.46
C ALA A 126 23.48 9.46 -0.49
N LYS A 127 24.17 8.89 -1.50
CA LYS A 127 24.95 9.66 -2.47
C LYS A 127 24.10 10.55 -3.38
N ARG A 128 22.85 10.19 -3.61
CA ARG A 128 21.91 11.06 -4.36
C ARG A 128 21.42 12.24 -3.51
N ILE A 129 21.13 12.01 -2.23
CA ILE A 129 20.59 13.04 -1.32
C ILE A 129 21.73 13.95 -0.80
N PHE A 130 22.86 13.35 -0.44
CA PHE A 130 24.04 13.96 0.14
C PHE A 130 25.30 13.46 -0.60
N PRO A 131 25.68 14.07 -1.73
CA PRO A 131 26.80 13.61 -2.56
C PRO A 131 28.12 13.47 -1.80
N ASP A 132 28.36 14.38 -0.85
CA ASP A 132 29.58 14.46 -0.04
C ASP A 132 29.54 13.55 1.20
N ALA A 133 28.45 12.81 1.45
CA ALA A 133 28.33 11.96 2.62
C ALA A 133 29.39 10.84 2.62
N ASP A 134 30.16 10.74 3.70
CA ASP A 134 31.08 9.63 3.94
C ASP A 134 30.37 8.40 4.54
N ASP A 135 31.08 7.27 4.59
CA ASP A 135 30.56 6.02 5.15
C ASP A 135 30.15 6.12 6.62
N SER A 136 30.76 7.02 7.39
CA SER A 136 30.44 7.24 8.80
C SER A 136 29.08 7.94 8.94
N PHE A 137 28.86 8.98 8.15
CA PHE A 137 27.59 9.69 8.06
C PHE A 137 26.46 8.75 7.64
N ILE A 138 26.69 7.93 6.60
CA ILE A 138 25.69 6.98 6.10
C ILE A 138 25.36 5.93 7.17
N LYS A 139 26.35 5.39 7.88
CA LYS A 139 26.13 4.45 8.98
C LYS A 139 25.35 5.07 10.14
N ARG A 140 25.63 6.33 10.47
CA ARG A 140 24.96 7.05 11.56
C ARG A 140 23.50 7.33 11.24
N ASN A 141 23.20 7.68 9.99
CA ASN A 141 21.89 8.09 9.50
C ASN A 141 21.17 7.00 8.68
N TYR A 142 21.59 5.74 8.84
CA TYR A 142 21.15 4.61 8.01
C TYR A 142 19.63 4.49 7.92
N ASN A 143 18.93 4.59 9.07
CA ASN A 143 17.49 4.36 9.15
C ASN A 143 16.71 5.40 8.34
N ASP A 144 17.04 6.68 8.46
CA ASP A 144 16.33 7.76 7.76
C ASP A 144 16.62 7.73 6.26
N ILE A 145 17.85 7.45 5.86
CA ILE A 145 18.24 7.30 4.46
C ILE A 145 17.51 6.11 3.84
N SER A 146 17.50 4.96 4.52
CA SER A 146 16.76 3.77 4.08
C SER A 146 15.27 4.03 3.97
N PHE A 147 14.71 4.73 4.96
CA PHE A 147 13.30 5.10 4.99
C PHE A 147 12.93 5.99 3.80
N ILE A 148 13.69 7.06 3.54
CA ILE A 148 13.40 7.97 2.43
C ILE A 148 13.58 7.29 1.08
N ALA A 149 14.58 6.44 0.91
CA ALA A 149 14.73 5.65 -0.31
C ALA A 149 13.50 4.78 -0.61
N ASP A 150 12.87 4.21 0.43
CA ASP A 150 11.63 3.43 0.29
C ASP A 150 10.42 4.32 0.00
N VAL A 151 10.32 5.48 0.67
CA VAL A 151 9.22 6.41 0.46
C VAL A 151 9.26 7.00 -0.94
N GLU A 152 10.43 7.39 -1.46
CA GLU A 152 10.54 7.94 -2.81
C GLU A 152 10.12 6.93 -3.89
N ARG A 153 10.50 5.65 -3.73
CA ARG A 153 10.04 4.59 -4.62
C ARG A 153 8.51 4.46 -4.59
N LYS A 154 7.91 4.43 -3.40
CA LYS A 154 6.46 4.36 -3.23
C LYS A 154 5.77 5.60 -3.80
N CYS A 155 6.33 6.78 -3.61
CA CYS A 155 5.81 8.03 -4.16
C CYS A 155 5.83 8.03 -5.69
N ALA A 156 6.88 7.50 -6.32
CA ALA A 156 6.97 7.39 -7.78
C ALA A 156 5.92 6.43 -8.37
N GLU A 157 5.52 5.41 -7.61
CA GLU A 157 4.49 4.43 -7.99
C GLU A 157 3.06 4.90 -7.60
N CYS A 158 2.91 6.00 -6.86
CA CYS A 158 1.64 6.42 -6.26
C CYS A 158 0.81 7.30 -7.20
N ILE A 159 -0.44 6.87 -7.46
CA ILE A 159 -1.43 7.60 -8.25
C ILE A 159 -2.41 8.37 -7.34
N ASN A 160 -2.48 8.03 -6.04
CA ASN A 160 -3.56 8.46 -5.16
C ASN A 160 -3.11 9.51 -4.12
N THR A 161 -3.64 10.73 -4.23
CA THR A 161 -3.28 11.86 -3.36
C THR A 161 -4.22 12.08 -2.18
N VAL A 162 -5.38 11.42 -2.14
CA VAL A 162 -6.45 11.70 -1.14
C VAL A 162 -6.09 11.17 0.24
N ASP A 163 -5.51 9.97 0.32
CA ASP A 163 -5.14 9.31 1.59
C ASP A 163 -3.63 9.30 1.84
N CYS A 164 -2.90 10.25 1.25
CA CYS A 164 -1.46 10.31 1.42
C CYS A 164 -1.10 10.73 2.86
N PRO A 165 -0.27 9.96 3.60
CA PRO A 165 0.13 10.29 4.97
C PRO A 165 0.94 11.59 5.05
N TYR A 166 1.49 12.04 3.93
CA TYR A 166 2.20 13.31 3.79
C TYR A 166 1.35 14.38 3.10
N SER A 167 0.03 14.21 3.06
CA SER A 167 -0.91 15.16 2.44
C SER A 167 -0.59 15.49 0.97
N GLY A 168 -0.01 14.53 0.24
CA GLY A 168 0.39 14.68 -1.16
C GLY A 168 1.79 15.29 -1.35
N HIS A 169 2.57 15.44 -0.29
CA HIS A 169 3.94 15.97 -0.34
C HIS A 169 4.97 14.84 -0.32
N GLN A 170 6.01 14.95 -1.15
CA GLN A 170 7.14 14.03 -1.10
C GLN A 170 8.07 14.46 0.06
N PRO A 171 8.28 13.62 1.08
CA PRO A 171 9.19 13.93 2.17
C PRO A 171 10.66 13.87 1.70
N PHE A 172 11.52 14.62 2.36
CA PHE A 172 12.97 14.64 2.13
C PHE A 172 13.74 14.73 3.46
N LEU A 173 15.06 14.52 3.40
CA LEU A 173 15.92 14.63 4.58
C LEU A 173 16.54 16.01 4.71
N ARG A 174 16.61 16.50 5.94
CA ARG A 174 17.53 17.56 6.35
C ARG A 174 18.53 17.00 7.36
N VAL A 175 19.65 17.69 7.49
CA VAL A 175 20.64 17.41 8.52
C VAL A 175 20.47 18.45 9.61
N ASP A 176 20.41 18.00 10.85
CA ASP A 176 20.54 18.88 12.01
C ASP A 176 22.02 19.28 12.14
N GLU A 177 22.31 20.58 12.05
CA GLU A 177 23.68 21.10 12.00
C GLU A 177 24.44 20.86 13.30
N GLU A 178 23.74 20.82 14.45
CA GLU A 178 24.37 20.62 15.76
C GLU A 178 24.74 19.15 15.99
N SER A 179 23.82 18.24 15.70
CA SER A 179 23.99 16.82 16.02
C SER A 179 24.55 15.98 14.85
N GLY A 180 24.45 16.50 13.62
CA GLY A 180 24.81 15.78 12.40
C GLY A 180 23.90 14.58 12.10
N PHE A 181 22.75 14.48 12.77
CA PHE A 181 21.71 13.51 12.49
C PHE A 181 20.77 14.03 11.41
N THR A 182 20.24 13.11 10.61
CA THR A 182 19.17 13.43 9.68
C THR A 182 17.82 13.45 10.38
N TYR A 183 16.87 14.17 9.79
CA TYR A 183 15.47 14.08 10.15
C TYR A 183 14.60 14.27 8.91
N VAL A 184 13.42 13.66 8.93
CA VAL A 184 12.47 13.71 7.81
C VAL A 184 11.66 14.99 7.88
N VAL A 185 11.58 15.69 6.75
CA VAL A 185 10.79 16.90 6.57
C VAL A 185 9.82 16.70 5.41
N ALA A 186 8.57 17.12 5.61
CA ALA A 186 7.61 17.31 4.55
C ALA A 186 7.35 18.82 4.43
N ASP A 187 8.11 19.48 3.55
CA ASP A 187 8.01 20.93 3.36
C ASP A 187 7.01 21.26 2.24
N ARG A 188 6.05 22.12 2.56
CA ARG A 188 5.05 22.62 1.62
C ARG A 188 5.68 23.51 0.53
N GLU A 189 6.79 24.18 0.82
CA GLU A 189 7.43 25.17 -0.06
C GLU A 189 8.34 24.55 -1.12
N ARG A 190 8.92 23.36 -0.86
CA ARG A 190 9.69 22.58 -1.85
C ARG A 190 8.86 21.58 -2.65
N CYS A 191 7.54 21.63 -2.51
CA CYS A 191 6.64 20.72 -3.20
C CYS A 191 6.52 21.09 -4.69
N TYR A 192 7.16 20.31 -5.57
CA TYR A 192 6.65 20.12 -6.94
C TYR A 192 5.35 19.33 -6.82
N LYS A 193 4.27 20.07 -6.62
CA LYS A 193 2.91 19.56 -6.64
C LYS A 193 2.73 18.91 -8.02
N TYR A 194 2.76 17.58 -8.07
CA TYR A 194 2.68 16.74 -9.28
C TYR A 194 3.96 16.72 -10.15
N HIS A 195 4.51 15.51 -10.33
CA HIS A 195 5.52 15.19 -11.36
C HIS A 195 4.96 15.52 -12.77
N PRO A 196 5.81 15.72 -13.81
CA PRO A 196 5.70 16.72 -14.88
C PRO A 196 4.80 16.34 -16.08
N LEU A 197 3.64 15.71 -15.84
CA LEU A 197 2.71 15.34 -16.93
C LEU A 197 1.39 16.15 -16.97
N VAL A 198 1.27 17.23 -16.21
CA VAL A 198 0.03 18.03 -16.19
C VAL A 198 0.31 19.48 -16.61
N PRO A 199 -0.31 19.99 -17.69
CA PRO A 199 -0.16 21.37 -18.14
C PRO A 199 -0.60 22.38 -17.07
N ASP A 200 0.03 23.56 -17.08
CA ASP A 200 -0.16 24.68 -16.16
C ASP A 200 -1.60 24.85 -15.64
N VAL A 201 -1.82 24.44 -14.38
CA VAL A 201 -3.00 24.89 -13.64
C VAL A 201 -2.56 26.03 -12.73
N VAL A 202 -2.89 27.25 -13.17
CA VAL A 202 -2.74 28.49 -12.40
C VAL A 202 -3.31 28.27 -10.98
N PRO A 203 -2.54 28.56 -9.91
CA PRO A 203 -3.05 28.42 -8.56
C PRO A 203 -4.24 29.36 -8.35
N LYS A 204 -5.43 28.81 -8.10
CA LYS A 204 -6.52 29.60 -7.49
C LYS A 204 -6.00 30.09 -6.14
N ARG A 205 -5.85 31.42 -6.02
CA ARG A 205 -5.61 32.11 -4.75
C ARG A 205 -6.72 31.71 -3.77
N SER A 206 -6.43 30.76 -2.89
CA SER A 206 -7.27 30.53 -1.71
C SER A 206 -7.10 31.74 -0.81
N ALA A 207 -8.19 32.45 -0.56
CA ALA A 207 -8.23 33.62 0.31
C ALA A 207 -7.50 33.34 1.63
N CYS A 208 -6.46 34.13 1.91
CA CYS A 208 -5.95 34.32 3.27
C CYS A 208 -7.12 34.64 4.18
N ARG A 209 -7.45 33.76 5.13
CA ARG A 209 -8.02 34.23 6.38
C ARG A 209 -6.86 34.82 7.18
N GLN A 210 -6.69 36.13 7.04
CA GLN A 210 -6.04 36.94 8.07
C GLN A 210 -6.89 36.81 9.33
N GLY A 211 -6.45 35.95 10.24
CA GLY A 211 -6.89 35.96 11.64
C GLY A 211 -5.78 36.61 12.44
N GLU A 212 -6.08 37.79 12.96
CA GLU A 212 -5.20 38.65 13.76
C GLU A 212 -4.63 37.90 14.97
N LEU A 213 -3.31 37.95 15.14
CA LEU A 213 -2.68 37.94 16.45
C LEU A 213 -1.85 39.22 16.55
N ALA A 214 -2.56 40.32 16.80
CA ALA A 214 -1.98 41.53 17.34
C ALA A 214 -1.60 41.26 18.81
N LYS A 215 -0.31 41.47 19.11
CA LYS A 215 0.29 41.92 20.38
C LYS A 215 -0.62 41.92 21.63
N VAL A 216 -0.31 41.10 22.62
CA VAL A 216 0.28 41.44 23.94
C VAL A 216 0.94 40.19 24.51
#